data_AF-A0A521WI92-F1
#
_entry.id   AF-A0A521WI92-F1
#
_cell.length_a   1.000
_cell.length_b   1.000
_cell.length_c   1.000
_cell.angle_alpha   90.00
_cell.angle_beta   90.00
_cell.angle_gamma   90.00
#
_symmetry.space_group_name_H-M   'P 1'
#
loop_
_entity.id
_entity.type
_entity.pdbx_description
1 polymer ?
#
loop_
_entity_poly.entity_id
_entity_poly.type
_entity_poly.pdbx_seq_one_letter_code
_entity_poly.pdbx_strand_id
1 'polypeptide(L)'
;MAEAQLLRVPEPRADSAARSELYRVLSAAFRHPDPAAPFPGRALGAVAAALPYRLPEMTLPELPLAELQLRYTNLFEASDRSGAISLHESDFVPTPRAKVWEDVVRFYEHFGLRYDGEAIRLWPDHLAIELECLQYLSFLEAGIAGDIAPLLRAERDFIDRHLLPWLPDLAGQLAEREEAEPWPALVVLLQDCLRAERGWLERATD
;
A
#
# COMPACT_ATOMS: atom_id res chain seq x y z
N MET A 1 11.90 39.73 27.77
CA MET A 1 10.63 39.45 27.07
C MET A 1 10.93 38.34 26.08
N ALA A 2 10.39 37.14 26.30
CA ALA A 2 10.61 36.00 25.40
C ALA A 2 9.76 36.21 24.14
N GLU A 3 10.38 36.14 22.96
CA GLU A 3 9.68 36.18 21.68
C GLU A 3 8.67 35.05 21.61
N ALA A 4 7.39 35.41 21.52
CA ALA A 4 6.33 34.45 21.26
C ALA A 4 6.51 33.96 19.82
N GLN A 5 6.88 32.68 19.67
CA GLN A 5 6.99 32.04 18.38
C GLN A 5 5.63 32.12 17.64
N LEU A 6 5.60 32.92 16.57
CA LEU A 6 4.37 33.26 15.81
C LEU A 6 3.83 32.10 14.98
N LEU A 7 4.66 31.09 14.71
CA LEU A 7 4.30 29.87 14.00
C LEU A 7 4.39 28.69 14.96
N ARG A 8 3.26 28.04 15.21
CA ARG A 8 3.21 26.75 15.88
C ARG A 8 3.06 25.69 14.82
N VAL A 9 4.00 24.75 14.74
CA VAL A 9 3.78 23.50 14.02
C VAL A 9 2.84 22.69 14.92
N PRO A 10 1.64 22.31 14.45
CA PRO A 10 0.83 21.33 15.18
C PRO A 10 1.71 20.11 15.45
N GLU A 11 1.67 19.51 16.64
CA GLU A 11 2.41 18.26 16.82
C GLU A 11 1.87 17.25 15.82
N PRO A 12 2.69 16.81 14.84
CA PRO A 12 2.23 15.85 13.86
C PRO A 12 1.85 14.57 14.61
N ARG A 13 0.74 13.98 14.19
CA ARG A 13 0.35 12.64 14.63
C ARG A 13 1.44 11.68 14.18
N ALA A 14 2.37 11.34 15.07
CA ALA A 14 3.59 10.60 14.74
C ALA A 14 3.27 9.21 14.14
N ASP A 15 2.13 8.65 14.55
CA ASP A 15 1.52 7.45 14.01
C ASP A 15 1.09 7.60 12.54
N SER A 16 0.52 8.74 12.14
CA SER A 16 0.07 8.95 10.76
C SER A 16 1.24 9.06 9.77
N ALA A 17 2.35 9.68 10.21
CA ALA A 17 3.59 9.72 9.42
C ALA A 17 4.20 8.31 9.24
N ALA A 18 4.20 7.49 10.28
CA ALA A 18 4.68 6.11 10.21
C ALA A 18 3.81 5.26 9.27
N ARG A 19 2.49 5.40 9.35
CA ARG A 19 1.53 4.72 8.47
C ARG A 19 1.67 5.14 7.01
N SER A 20 1.81 6.45 6.75
CA SER A 20 2.13 6.95 5.41
C SER A 20 3.42 6.33 4.88
N GLU A 21 4.49 6.29 5.68
CA GLU A 21 5.77 5.72 5.25
C GLU A 21 5.67 4.20 5.00
N LEU A 22 4.89 3.47 5.80
CA LEU A 22 4.61 2.05 5.59
C LEU A 22 4.03 1.80 4.20
N TYR A 23 2.97 2.53 3.84
CA TYR A 23 2.31 2.36 2.55
C TYR A 23 3.17 2.83 1.38
N ARG A 24 3.98 3.87 1.56
CA ARG A 24 4.97 4.30 0.55
C ARG A 24 5.98 3.19 0.25
N VAL A 25 6.51 2.54 1.29
CA VAL A 25 7.47 1.43 1.17
C VAL A 25 6.84 0.19 0.54
N LEU A 26 5.62 -0.15 0.95
CA LEU A 26 4.87 -1.29 0.40
C LEU A 26 4.48 -1.05 -1.07
N SER A 27 4.01 0.15 -1.43
CA SER A 27 3.70 0.51 -2.82
C SER A 27 4.93 0.33 -3.72
N ALA A 28 6.09 0.85 -3.28
CA ALA A 28 7.33 0.70 -4.02
C ALA A 28 7.75 -0.77 -4.22
N ALA A 29 7.42 -1.66 -3.27
CA ALA A 29 7.73 -3.09 -3.35
C ALA A 29 6.96 -3.84 -4.45
N PHE A 30 5.78 -3.32 -4.82
CA PHE A 30 4.92 -3.86 -5.88
C PHE A 30 5.03 -3.07 -7.19
N ARG A 31 6.08 -2.25 -7.34
CA ARG A 31 6.49 -1.64 -8.61
C ARG A 31 7.75 -2.34 -9.11
N HIS A 32 8.05 -2.18 -10.40
CA HIS A 32 9.30 -2.69 -10.95
C HIS A 32 10.49 -2.16 -10.11
N PRO A 33 11.39 -3.02 -9.60
CA PRO A 33 12.46 -2.61 -8.69
C PRO A 33 13.34 -1.48 -9.28
N ASP A 34 13.47 -0.39 -8.52
CA ASP A 34 14.18 0.82 -8.92
C ASP A 34 15.58 0.86 -8.26
N PRO A 35 16.68 1.06 -9.02
CA PRO A 35 18.02 1.25 -8.45
C PRO A 35 18.13 2.40 -7.44
N ALA A 36 17.28 3.43 -7.54
CA ALA A 36 17.26 4.55 -6.61
C ALA A 36 16.56 4.22 -5.28
N ALA A 37 15.82 3.12 -5.20
CA ALA A 37 15.05 2.71 -4.02
C ALA A 37 15.57 1.36 -3.48
N PRO A 38 16.06 1.29 -2.23
CA PRO A 38 16.45 0.01 -1.64
C PRO A 38 15.22 -0.90 -1.48
N PHE A 39 15.43 -2.22 -1.60
CA PHE A 39 14.38 -3.21 -1.36
C PHE A 39 13.81 -3.06 0.07
N PRO A 40 12.48 -3.18 0.28
CA PRO A 40 11.77 -2.66 1.45
C PRO A 40 12.15 -3.25 2.80
N GLY A 41 12.83 -4.41 2.87
CA GLY A 41 13.10 -5.13 4.13
C GLY A 41 13.67 -4.26 5.25
N ARG A 42 14.72 -3.47 4.96
CA ARG A 42 15.32 -2.55 5.95
C ARG A 42 14.41 -1.38 6.31
N ALA A 43 13.67 -0.84 5.34
CA ALA A 43 12.78 0.30 5.56
C ALA A 43 11.57 -0.09 6.42
N LEU A 44 10.98 -1.25 6.17
CA LEU A 44 9.84 -1.78 6.94
C LEU A 44 10.19 -1.97 8.42
N GLY A 45 11.39 -2.47 8.74
CA GLY A 45 11.83 -2.64 10.13
C GLY A 45 11.94 -1.31 10.89
N ALA A 46 12.36 -0.23 10.23
CA ALA A 46 12.44 1.10 10.85
C ALA A 46 11.06 1.70 11.10
N VAL A 47 10.13 1.50 10.16
CA VAL A 47 8.74 2.02 10.25
C VAL A 47 7.95 1.30 11.33
N ALA A 48 8.12 -0.02 11.47
CA ALA A 48 7.34 -0.86 12.38
C ALA A 48 7.38 -0.38 13.85
N ALA A 49 8.48 0.25 14.29
CA ALA A 49 8.63 0.75 15.65
C ALA A 49 7.79 2.00 15.96
N ALA A 50 7.33 2.73 14.94
CA ALA A 50 6.59 3.98 15.07
C ALA A 50 5.09 3.84 14.78
N LEU A 51 4.63 2.64 14.40
CA LEU A 51 3.22 2.37 14.12
C LEU A 51 2.39 2.32 15.42
N PRO A 52 1.10 2.69 15.38
CA PRO A 52 0.21 2.62 16.55
C PRO A 52 -0.24 1.18 16.87
N TYR A 53 0.23 0.20 16.11
CA TYR A 53 -0.02 -1.22 16.28
C TYR A 53 1.25 -2.03 16.03
N ARG A 54 1.31 -3.24 16.59
CA ARG A 54 2.44 -4.15 16.40
C ARG A 54 2.26 -4.96 15.12
N LEU A 55 3.30 -4.97 14.29
CA LEU A 55 3.43 -5.88 13.16
C LEU A 55 4.12 -7.18 13.56
N PRO A 56 3.85 -8.31 12.88
CA PRO A 56 4.65 -9.52 13.03
C PRO A 56 6.09 -9.26 12.59
N GLU A 57 7.05 -9.88 13.28
CA GLU A 57 8.42 -9.91 12.78
C GLU A 57 8.45 -10.71 11.48
N MET A 58 9.08 -10.13 10.46
CA MET A 58 9.27 -10.82 9.20
C MET A 58 10.65 -10.52 8.65
N THR A 59 11.26 -11.55 8.07
CA THR A 59 12.50 -11.43 7.32
C THR A 59 12.18 -11.58 5.84
N LEU A 60 12.52 -10.57 5.05
CA LEU A 60 12.46 -10.66 3.60
C LEU A 60 13.83 -11.09 3.07
N PRO A 61 13.90 -12.01 2.10
CA PRO A 61 15.18 -12.36 1.50
C PRO A 61 15.73 -11.14 0.74
N GLU A 62 17.00 -10.81 1.00
CA GLU A 62 17.72 -9.79 0.26
C GLU A 62 18.34 -10.43 -0.99
N LEU A 63 17.79 -10.09 -2.16
CA LEU A 63 18.30 -10.51 -3.46
C LEU A 63 19.01 -9.34 -4.15
N PRO A 64 20.01 -9.60 -5.02
CA PRO A 64 20.60 -8.57 -5.87
C PRO A 64 19.54 -7.87 -6.73
N LEU A 65 19.67 -6.55 -6.91
CA LEU A 65 18.70 -5.76 -7.69
C LEU A 65 18.42 -6.35 -9.08
N ALA A 66 19.46 -6.75 -9.81
CA ALA A 66 19.30 -7.33 -11.15
C ALA A 66 18.47 -8.62 -11.14
N GLU A 67 18.58 -9.41 -10.06
CA GLU A 67 17.78 -10.62 -9.89
C GLU A 67 16.32 -10.28 -9.57
N LEU A 68 16.08 -9.29 -8.69
CA LEU A 68 14.73 -8.79 -8.40
C LEU A 68 14.04 -8.25 -9.67
N GLN A 69 14.74 -7.46 -10.48
CA GLN A 69 14.20 -6.91 -11.72
C GLN A 69 13.83 -8.03 -12.71
N LEU A 70 14.73 -9.00 -12.90
CA LEU A 70 14.47 -10.14 -13.78
C LEU A 70 13.25 -10.95 -13.31
N ARG A 71 13.17 -11.25 -12.01
CA ARG A 71 12.03 -12.00 -11.45
C ARG A 71 10.73 -11.19 -11.59
N TYR A 72 10.75 -9.90 -11.28
CA TYR A 72 9.58 -9.02 -11.40
C TYR A 72 9.02 -9.03 -12.83
N THR A 73 9.87 -8.79 -13.84
CA THR A 73 9.45 -8.81 -15.24
C THR A 73 8.87 -10.17 -15.63
N ASN A 74 9.50 -11.27 -15.21
CA ASN A 74 9.02 -12.63 -15.52
C ASN A 74 7.67 -12.96 -14.85
N LEU A 75 7.40 -12.41 -13.67
CA LEU A 75 6.19 -12.70 -12.91
C LEU A 75 5.02 -11.82 -13.32
N PHE A 76 5.24 -10.51 -13.46
CA PHE A 76 4.15 -9.52 -13.54
C PHE A 76 4.03 -8.85 -14.91
N GLU A 77 5.10 -8.76 -15.71
CA GLU A 77 5.12 -7.96 -16.95
C GLU A 77 5.20 -8.81 -18.24
N ALA A 78 5.55 -10.08 -18.15
CA ALA A 78 5.69 -10.98 -19.29
C ALA A 78 4.32 -11.32 -19.91
N SER A 79 3.83 -10.44 -20.79
CA SER A 79 2.52 -10.54 -21.46
C SER A 79 2.36 -11.74 -22.40
N ASP A 80 3.45 -12.41 -22.76
CA ASP A 80 3.50 -13.51 -23.74
C ASP A 80 3.62 -14.91 -23.12
N ARG A 81 3.78 -15.03 -21.80
CA ARG A 81 3.85 -16.30 -21.10
C ARG A 81 2.51 -16.63 -20.46
N SER A 82 1.96 -17.81 -20.78
CA SER A 82 0.87 -18.41 -20.01
C SER A 82 1.33 -18.57 -18.55
N GLY A 83 0.96 -17.61 -17.69
CA GLY A 83 1.39 -17.61 -16.30
C GLY A 83 1.82 -16.27 -15.72
N ALA A 84 1.73 -15.11 -16.38
CA ALA A 84 1.89 -13.85 -15.64
C ALA A 84 0.87 -13.79 -14.48
N ILE A 85 1.33 -13.38 -13.30
CA ILE A 85 0.49 -13.16 -12.11
C ILE A 85 0.07 -11.70 -12.14
N SER A 86 -1.22 -11.43 -11.99
CA SER A 86 -1.72 -10.06 -12.00
C SER A 86 -1.48 -9.35 -10.66
N LEU A 87 -1.30 -8.03 -10.71
CA LEU A 87 -1.31 -7.14 -9.55
C LEU A 87 -2.55 -6.22 -9.54
N HIS A 88 -3.59 -6.57 -10.28
CA HIS A 88 -4.83 -5.78 -10.42
C HIS A 88 -5.99 -6.40 -9.63
N GLU A 89 -6.67 -5.61 -8.80
CA GLU A 89 -7.87 -6.05 -8.06
C GLU A 89 -8.87 -6.77 -8.98
N SER A 90 -9.13 -6.19 -10.15
CA SER A 90 -10.16 -6.69 -11.10
C SER A 90 -9.92 -8.10 -11.65
N ASP A 91 -8.71 -8.65 -11.50
CA ASP A 91 -8.39 -10.01 -11.96
C ASP A 91 -8.67 -11.08 -10.89
N PHE A 92 -8.97 -10.68 -9.66
CA PHE A 92 -9.22 -11.57 -8.53
C PHE A 92 -10.65 -11.46 -7.97
N VAL A 93 -11.38 -10.41 -8.31
CA VAL A 93 -12.77 -10.21 -7.86
C VAL A 93 -13.77 -10.56 -8.97
N PRO A 94 -15.00 -11.01 -8.62
CA PRO A 94 -16.04 -11.29 -9.62
C PRO A 94 -16.64 -10.00 -10.25
N THR A 95 -16.30 -8.83 -9.72
CA THR A 95 -16.78 -7.54 -10.20
C THR A 95 -16.14 -7.20 -11.55
N PRO A 96 -16.92 -6.74 -12.56
CA PRO A 96 -16.35 -6.34 -13.84
C PRO A 96 -15.30 -5.23 -13.69
N ARG A 97 -14.15 -5.35 -14.37
CA ARG A 97 -13.03 -4.40 -14.33
C ARG A 97 -13.45 -2.93 -14.45
N ALA A 98 -14.34 -2.61 -15.39
CA ALA A 98 -14.82 -1.24 -15.59
C ALA A 98 -15.48 -0.66 -14.34
N LYS A 99 -16.19 -1.50 -13.56
CA LYS A 99 -16.84 -1.10 -12.32
C LYS A 99 -15.83 -0.98 -11.17
N VAL A 100 -14.85 -1.88 -11.08
CA VAL A 100 -13.74 -1.77 -10.11
C VAL A 100 -13.02 -0.43 -10.32
N TRP A 101 -12.66 -0.11 -11.57
CA TRP A 101 -12.01 1.15 -11.93
C TRP A 101 -12.86 2.38 -11.60
N GLU A 102 -14.15 2.34 -11.93
CA GLU A 102 -15.07 3.43 -11.59
C GLU A 102 -15.11 3.68 -10.08
N ASP A 103 -15.17 2.61 -9.28
CA ASP A 103 -15.24 2.68 -7.82
C ASP A 103 -13.93 3.24 -7.23
N VAL A 104 -12.75 2.73 -7.62
CA VAL A 104 -11.46 3.22 -7.10
C VAL A 104 -11.14 4.63 -7.57
N VAL A 105 -11.41 4.98 -8.83
CA VAL A 105 -11.16 6.35 -9.34
C VAL A 105 -12.06 7.35 -8.63
N ARG A 106 -13.34 7.04 -8.43
CA ARG A 106 -14.23 7.90 -7.63
C ARG A 106 -13.73 8.07 -6.21
N PHE A 107 -13.19 7.02 -5.61
CA PHE A 107 -12.60 7.10 -4.29
C PHE A 107 -11.40 8.05 -4.29
N TYR A 108 -10.47 7.91 -5.25
CA TYR A 108 -9.32 8.82 -5.40
C TYR A 108 -9.76 10.28 -5.55
N GLU A 109 -10.71 10.54 -6.44
CA GLU A 109 -11.23 11.89 -6.71
C GLU A 109 -11.95 12.50 -5.51
N HIS A 110 -12.65 11.69 -4.70
CA HIS A 110 -13.30 12.16 -3.46
C HIS A 110 -12.30 12.79 -2.48
N PHE A 111 -11.08 12.23 -2.40
CA PHE A 111 -10.00 12.76 -1.56
C PHE A 111 -9.11 13.78 -2.26
N GLY A 112 -9.43 14.16 -3.50
CA GLY A 112 -8.70 15.19 -4.25
C GLY A 112 -7.49 14.66 -5.02
N LEU A 113 -7.29 13.34 -5.07
CA LEU A 113 -6.33 12.73 -6.00
C LEU A 113 -6.89 12.78 -7.42
N ARG A 114 -6.03 13.01 -8.40
CA ARG A 114 -6.37 12.91 -9.82
C ARG A 114 -5.61 11.75 -10.42
N TYR A 115 -6.35 10.75 -10.86
CA TYR A 115 -5.76 9.65 -11.60
C TYR A 115 -5.47 10.11 -13.04
N ASP A 116 -4.19 10.19 -13.40
CA ASP A 116 -3.73 10.49 -14.75
C ASP A 116 -3.22 9.20 -15.40
N GLY A 117 -4.11 8.51 -16.11
CA GLY A 117 -3.78 7.26 -16.79
C GLY A 117 -2.86 7.41 -18.01
N GLU A 118 -2.59 8.63 -18.48
CA GLU A 118 -1.63 8.87 -19.56
C GLU A 118 -0.21 9.04 -19.01
N ALA A 119 -0.06 9.68 -17.85
CA ALA A 119 1.21 9.83 -17.15
C ALA A 119 1.64 8.55 -16.40
N ILE A 120 0.66 7.78 -15.87
CA ILE A 120 0.89 6.59 -15.06
C ILE A 120 0.68 5.36 -15.95
N ARG A 121 1.74 4.57 -16.18
CA ARG A 121 1.69 3.31 -16.96
C ARG A 121 0.93 2.16 -16.26
N LEU A 122 0.35 2.41 -15.09
CA LEU A 122 -0.37 1.45 -14.27
C LEU A 122 -1.85 1.84 -14.22
N TRP A 123 -2.72 0.85 -14.36
CA TRP A 123 -4.17 1.00 -14.22
C TRP A 123 -4.56 1.38 -12.76
N PRO A 124 -5.75 1.97 -12.53
CA PRO A 124 -6.08 2.55 -11.23
C PRO A 124 -6.30 1.51 -10.12
N ASP A 125 -6.60 0.26 -10.48
CA ASP A 125 -6.76 -0.89 -9.58
C ASP A 125 -5.47 -1.70 -9.38
N HIS A 126 -4.34 -1.18 -9.86
CA HIS A 126 -3.04 -1.80 -9.60
C HIS A 126 -2.68 -1.64 -8.12
N LEU A 127 -2.25 -2.71 -7.46
CA LEU A 127 -1.96 -2.75 -6.03
C LEU A 127 -1.09 -1.58 -5.54
N ALA A 128 -0.01 -1.25 -6.27
CA ALA A 128 0.85 -0.11 -5.93
C ALA A 128 0.10 1.25 -5.92
N ILE A 129 -0.89 1.44 -6.78
CA ILE A 129 -1.70 2.67 -6.85
C ILE A 129 -2.69 2.72 -5.68
N GLU A 130 -3.32 1.60 -5.34
CA GLU A 130 -4.21 1.49 -4.19
C GLU A 130 -3.45 1.74 -2.86
N LEU A 131 -2.22 1.23 -2.75
CA LEU A 131 -1.35 1.52 -1.61
C LEU A 131 -0.88 2.98 -1.57
N GLU A 132 -0.66 3.62 -2.71
CA GLU A 132 -0.40 5.07 -2.77
C GLU A 132 -1.61 5.89 -2.32
N CYS A 133 -2.83 5.41 -2.57
CA CYS A 133 -4.02 6.02 -2.00
C CYS A 133 -3.98 5.96 -0.47
N LEU A 134 -3.72 4.78 0.13
CA LEU A 134 -3.60 4.67 1.59
C LEU A 134 -2.47 5.52 2.16
N GLN A 135 -1.31 5.58 1.50
CA GLN A 135 -0.23 6.50 1.86
C GLN A 135 -0.75 7.94 1.95
N TYR A 136 -1.48 8.39 0.93
CA TYR A 136 -1.99 9.75 0.85
C TYR A 136 -3.02 10.05 1.94
N LEU A 137 -3.94 9.12 2.22
CA LEU A 137 -4.94 9.30 3.27
C LEU A 137 -4.28 9.41 4.65
N SER A 138 -3.35 8.50 4.98
CA SER A 138 -2.61 8.58 6.25
C SER A 138 -1.74 9.85 6.35
N PHE A 139 -1.25 10.38 5.22
CA PHE A 139 -0.60 11.68 5.18
C PHE A 139 -1.57 12.84 5.46
N LEU A 140 -2.78 12.81 4.90
CA LEU A 140 -3.80 13.84 5.13
C LEU A 140 -4.18 13.98 6.61
N GLU A 141 -4.18 12.87 7.36
CA GLU A 141 -4.46 12.89 8.81
C GLU A 141 -3.54 13.83 9.59
N ALA A 142 -2.28 13.98 9.17
CA ALA A 142 -1.32 14.88 9.81
C ALA A 142 -1.74 16.36 9.67
N GLY A 143 -2.47 16.69 8.61
CA GLY A 143 -2.91 18.05 8.30
C GLY A 143 -4.27 18.43 8.88
N ILE A 144 -5.04 17.48 9.41
CA ILE A 144 -6.41 17.74 9.91
C ILE A 144 -6.38 18.13 11.39
N ALA A 145 -6.68 19.40 11.67
CA ALA A 145 -6.79 19.93 13.05
C ALA A 145 -8.12 19.57 13.75
N GLY A 146 -9.11 19.07 13.01
CA GLY A 146 -10.45 18.75 13.49
C GLY A 146 -10.71 17.24 13.66
N ASP A 147 -11.99 16.86 13.52
CA ASP A 147 -12.41 15.46 13.55
C ASP A 147 -11.86 14.68 12.35
N ILE A 148 -10.98 13.72 12.63
CA ILE A 148 -10.38 12.82 11.62
C ILE A 148 -11.19 11.55 11.41
N ALA A 149 -12.21 11.28 12.23
CA ALA A 149 -12.96 10.02 12.17
C ALA A 149 -13.57 9.72 10.78
N PRO A 150 -14.05 10.71 9.99
CA PRO A 150 -14.49 10.44 8.61
C PRO A 150 -13.39 9.88 7.72
N LEU A 151 -12.16 10.41 7.83
CA LEU A 151 -11.00 9.96 7.05
C LEU A 151 -10.59 8.54 7.46
N LEU A 152 -10.48 8.28 8.76
CA LEU A 152 -10.17 6.96 9.30
C LEU A 152 -11.22 5.90 8.88
N ARG A 153 -12.50 6.26 8.86
CA ARG A 153 -13.57 5.37 8.36
C ARG A 153 -13.44 5.09 6.86
N ALA A 154 -13.01 6.07 6.08
CA ALA A 154 -12.79 5.89 4.65
C ALA A 154 -11.57 5.01 4.36
N GLU A 155 -10.48 5.17 5.12
CA GLU A 155 -9.34 4.26 5.05
C GLU A 155 -9.76 2.82 5.35
N ARG A 156 -10.55 2.62 6.42
CA ARG A 156 -11.10 1.29 6.74
C ARG A 156 -11.96 0.74 5.62
N ASP A 157 -12.87 1.55 5.06
CA ASP A 157 -13.73 1.15 3.93
C ASP A 157 -12.91 0.74 2.70
N PHE A 158 -11.86 1.50 2.39
CA PHE A 158 -10.97 1.19 1.26
C PHE A 158 -10.23 -0.15 1.47
N ILE A 159 -9.68 -0.37 2.66
CA ILE A 159 -9.01 -1.64 3.02
C ILE A 159 -9.97 -2.82 2.90
N ASP A 160 -11.20 -2.67 3.43
CA ASP A 160 -12.20 -3.73 3.46
C ASP A 160 -12.77 -4.07 2.07
N ARG A 161 -12.80 -3.10 1.15
CA ARG A 161 -13.42 -3.26 -0.16
C ARG A 161 -12.42 -3.55 -1.29
N HIS A 162 -11.26 -2.91 -1.25
CA HIS A 162 -10.34 -2.87 -2.40
C HIS A 162 -9.03 -3.61 -2.17
N LEU A 163 -8.68 -4.02 -0.94
CA LEU A 163 -7.40 -4.70 -0.68
C LEU A 163 -7.60 -6.08 -0.05
N LEU A 164 -8.15 -6.16 1.16
CA LEU A 164 -8.27 -7.44 1.87
C LEU A 164 -9.05 -8.54 1.13
N PRO A 165 -10.07 -8.25 0.30
CA PRO A 165 -10.83 -9.31 -0.36
C PRO A 165 -10.03 -10.20 -1.32
N TRP A 166 -8.97 -9.69 -1.92
CA TRP A 166 -8.32 -10.38 -3.05
C TRP A 166 -6.85 -10.74 -2.83
N LEU A 167 -6.18 -10.10 -1.87
CA LEU A 167 -4.80 -10.43 -1.51
C LEU A 167 -4.56 -11.91 -1.12
N PRO A 168 -5.50 -12.66 -0.50
CA PRO A 168 -5.30 -14.09 -0.24
C PRO A 168 -5.09 -14.92 -1.51
N ASP A 169 -5.84 -14.60 -2.59
CA ASP A 169 -5.74 -15.33 -3.86
C ASP A 169 -4.45 -14.96 -4.59
N LEU A 170 -4.03 -13.69 -4.54
CA LEU A 170 -2.70 -13.26 -5.02
C LEU A 170 -1.59 -14.02 -4.29
N ALA A 171 -1.66 -14.11 -2.96
CA ALA A 171 -0.68 -14.83 -2.16
C ALA A 171 -0.62 -16.32 -2.54
N GLY A 172 -1.77 -16.94 -2.76
CA GLY A 172 -1.88 -18.33 -3.24
C GLY A 172 -1.18 -18.54 -4.58
N GLN A 173 -1.46 -17.71 -5.58
CA GLN A 173 -0.82 -17.81 -6.90
C GLN A 173 0.70 -17.61 -6.85
N LEU A 174 1.18 -16.68 -6.02
CA LEU A 174 2.61 -16.44 -5.84
C LEU A 174 3.30 -17.61 -5.14
N ALA A 175 2.66 -18.21 -4.13
CA ALA A 175 3.23 -19.32 -3.36
C ALA A 175 3.43 -20.61 -4.16
N GLU A 176 2.77 -20.74 -5.32
CA GLU A 176 2.96 -21.88 -6.24
C GLU A 176 4.31 -21.86 -6.98
N ARG A 177 5.10 -20.78 -6.84
CA ARG A 177 6.35 -20.58 -7.61
C ARG A 177 7.49 -20.16 -6.70
N GLU A 178 8.56 -20.94 -6.67
CA GLU A 178 9.75 -20.62 -5.89
C GLU A 178 10.43 -19.32 -6.39
N GLU A 179 10.37 -19.06 -7.70
CA GLU A 179 10.92 -17.85 -8.31
C GLU A 179 10.11 -16.59 -7.96
N ALA A 180 8.94 -16.73 -7.32
CA ALA A 180 8.14 -15.62 -6.83
C ALA A 180 8.69 -14.99 -5.55
N GLU A 181 9.64 -15.61 -4.84
CA GLU A 181 10.31 -14.91 -3.74
C GLU A 181 10.97 -13.61 -4.26
N PRO A 182 10.79 -12.46 -3.59
CA PRO A 182 10.23 -12.25 -2.24
C PRO A 182 8.73 -11.91 -2.13
N TRP A 183 7.97 -11.91 -3.24
CA TRP A 183 6.60 -11.37 -3.27
C TRP A 183 5.57 -12.14 -2.43
N PRO A 184 5.58 -13.49 -2.30
CA PRO A 184 4.68 -14.19 -1.39
C PRO A 184 4.80 -13.67 0.05
N ALA A 185 6.03 -13.52 0.56
CA ALA A 185 6.27 -12.99 1.90
C ALA A 185 5.80 -11.54 2.04
N LEU A 186 6.03 -10.70 1.02
CA LEU A 186 5.52 -9.32 1.00
C LEU A 186 3.99 -9.24 1.03
N VAL A 187 3.28 -10.10 0.29
CA VAL A 187 1.81 -10.11 0.28
C VAL A 187 1.26 -10.61 1.62
N VAL A 188 1.91 -11.59 2.26
CA VAL A 188 1.55 -12.03 3.61
C VAL A 188 1.72 -10.89 4.62
N LEU A 189 2.86 -10.19 4.60
CA LEU A 189 3.05 -9.01 5.44
C LEU A 189 2.02 -7.93 5.17
N LEU A 190 1.75 -7.63 3.90
CA LEU A 190 0.76 -6.62 3.55
C LEU A 190 -0.60 -6.97 4.16
N GLN A 191 -1.04 -8.24 4.06
CA GLN A 191 -2.29 -8.67 4.69
C GLN A 191 -2.28 -8.47 6.20
N ASP A 192 -1.17 -8.79 6.87
CA ASP A 192 -1.06 -8.62 8.32
C ASP A 192 -1.03 -7.14 8.74
N CYS A 193 -0.34 -6.29 7.97
CA CYS A 193 -0.37 -4.84 8.13
C CYS A 193 -1.79 -4.30 7.98
N LEU A 194 -2.50 -4.67 6.91
CA LEU A 194 -3.85 -4.21 6.64
C LEU A 194 -4.86 -4.68 7.69
N ARG A 195 -4.73 -5.91 8.20
CA ARG A 195 -5.58 -6.42 9.30
C ARG A 195 -5.31 -5.67 10.61
N ALA A 196 -4.03 -5.41 10.94
CA ALA A 196 -3.65 -4.66 12.13
C ALA A 196 -4.15 -3.20 12.04
N GLU A 197 -3.95 -2.56 10.89
CA GLU A 197 -4.45 -1.24 10.55
C GLU A 197 -5.97 -1.17 10.70
N ARG A 198 -6.69 -2.05 10.00
CA ARG A 198 -8.16 -2.13 10.06
C ARG A 198 -8.67 -2.23 11.49
N GLY A 199 -8.06 -3.11 12.30
CA GLY A 199 -8.44 -3.28 13.70
C GLY A 199 -8.14 -2.04 14.55
N TRP A 200 -7.07 -1.30 14.25
CA TRP A 200 -6.78 -0.01 14.89
C TRP A 200 -7.79 1.07 14.46
N LEU A 201 -8.07 1.19 13.16
CA LEU A 201 -9.04 2.14 12.60
C LEU A 201 -10.44 1.94 13.19
N GLU A 202 -10.87 0.69 13.35
CA GLU A 202 -12.14 0.35 14.01
C GLU A 202 -12.20 0.92 15.42
N ARG A 203 -11.20 0.64 16.27
CA ARG A 203 -11.13 1.20 17.63
C ARG A 203 -10.95 2.71 17.69
N ALA A 204 -10.36 3.32 16.67
CA ALA A 204 -10.14 4.76 16.60
C ALA A 204 -11.39 5.53 16.10
N THR A 205 -12.40 4.83 15.56
CA THR A 205 -13.61 5.43 14.99
C THR A 205 -14.90 5.05 15.70
N ASP A 206 -14.85 4.10 16.63
CA ASP A 206 -15.91 3.74 17.59
C ASP A 206 -15.95 4.71 18.79
#